data_AF-A0A3A9SW59-F1
#
_entry.id   AF-A0A3A9SW59-F1
#
_cell.length_a   1.000
_cell.length_b   1.000
_cell.length_c   1.000
_cell.angle_alpha   90.00
_cell.angle_beta   90.00
_cell.angle_gamma   90.00
#
_symmetry.space_group_name_H-M   'P 1'
#
loop_
_entity.id
_entity.type
_entity.pdbx_description
1 polymer ?
#
loop_
_entity_poly.entity_id
_entity_poly.type
_entity_poly.pdbx_seq_one_letter_code
_entity_poly.pdbx_strand_id
1 'polypeptide(L)'
;MKVSEISNGSAVKIHAAIGGHNIVLMTEAIFGVSVGLLVKPMEYFGKYMQFLEPSNVEIRNKRDGRVYKFMSTTITPVKTRYGNFHLIRSSSKLEPENTRRAQRFYIEKLGLMSVNGDNQNLRNCIIYDISMRGISLILDNYTKLKIGDSLDVMFRYGATLHNYEVSTVVVRHFEVDGKRAVGCSISNLNVDLIGLLDSKRKEQHTELDKIPETNLNPSISQKEQIREVEEDIAKEEIPERPRTITISGNPFDPSNLEHIDRPTIRQAKKEEQMAQQAREIENLLDLRDV
;
A
#
# COMPACT_ATOMS: atom_id res chain seq x y z
N MET A 1 4.73 -2.54 7.58
CA MET A 1 3.95 -1.55 8.36
C MET A 1 2.47 -1.83 8.15
N LYS A 2 1.59 -1.57 9.11
CA LYS A 2 0.14 -1.68 8.87
C LYS A 2 -0.38 -0.37 8.28
N VAL A 3 -1.44 -0.45 7.47
CA VAL A 3 -2.10 0.75 6.91
C VAL A 3 -2.61 1.68 8.01
N SER A 4 -3.05 1.09 9.14
CA SER A 4 -3.45 1.81 10.35
C SER A 4 -2.34 2.64 11.01
N GLU A 5 -1.06 2.39 10.71
CA GLU A 5 0.08 3.09 11.32
C GLU A 5 0.54 4.31 10.51
N ILE A 6 -0.07 4.55 9.34
CA ILE A 6 0.24 5.72 8.51
C ILE A 6 -0.19 6.99 9.23
N SER A 7 0.70 7.98 9.25
CA SER A 7 0.43 9.25 9.93
C SER A 7 -0.47 10.16 9.12
N ASN A 8 -1.33 10.91 9.82
CA ASN A 8 -2.18 11.95 9.22
C ASN A 8 -1.33 12.98 8.45
N GLY A 9 -1.82 13.42 7.29
CA GLY A 9 -1.17 14.34 6.37
C GLY A 9 -0.08 13.69 5.52
N SER A 10 0.01 12.36 5.49
CA SER A 10 0.91 11.66 4.56
C SER A 10 0.41 11.81 3.13
N ALA A 11 1.32 12.07 2.18
CA ALA A 11 0.97 12.22 0.78
C ALA A 11 0.70 10.85 0.16
N VAL A 12 -0.43 10.72 -0.53
CA VAL A 12 -0.89 9.48 -1.17
C VAL A 12 -1.00 9.73 -2.66
N LYS A 13 -0.35 8.88 -3.46
CA LYS A 13 -0.47 8.83 -4.91
C LYS A 13 -1.16 7.54 -5.31
N ILE A 14 -2.17 7.66 -6.16
CA ILE A 14 -2.94 6.52 -6.66
C ILE A 14 -2.74 6.46 -8.16
N HIS A 15 -2.23 5.32 -8.63
CA HIS A 15 -2.12 4.98 -10.04
C HIS A 15 -3.28 4.04 -10.36
N ALA A 16 -4.26 4.57 -11.09
CA ALA A 16 -5.45 3.85 -11.50
C ALA A 16 -5.63 3.92 -13.02
N ALA A 17 -6.43 3.02 -13.57
CA ALA A 17 -6.84 3.07 -14.97
C ALA A 17 -8.35 3.35 -15.04
N ILE A 18 -8.76 4.31 -15.87
CA ILE A 18 -10.18 4.56 -16.19
C ILE A 18 -10.35 4.41 -17.69
N GLY A 19 -11.15 3.43 -18.13
CA GLY A 19 -11.44 3.21 -19.55
C GLY A 19 -10.18 2.95 -20.40
N GLY A 20 -9.17 2.28 -19.83
CA GLY A 20 -7.89 2.00 -20.50
C GLY A 20 -6.87 3.15 -20.44
N HIS A 21 -7.23 4.30 -19.87
CA HIS A 21 -6.29 5.40 -19.66
C HIS A 21 -5.72 5.39 -18.25
N ASN A 22 -4.39 5.39 -18.16
CA ASN A 22 -3.69 5.50 -16.88
C ASN A 22 -3.80 6.93 -16.35
N ILE A 23 -4.26 7.06 -15.12
CA ILE A 23 -4.37 8.32 -14.40
C ILE A 23 -3.58 8.25 -13.09
N VAL A 24 -3.04 9.40 -12.69
CA VAL A 24 -2.36 9.55 -11.40
C VAL A 24 -3.11 10.58 -10.59
N LEU A 25 -3.65 10.15 -9.44
CA LEU A 25 -4.31 11.02 -8.48
C LEU A 25 -3.41 11.26 -7.29
N MET A 26 -3.47 12.46 -6.75
CA MET A 26 -2.75 12.83 -5.54
C MET A 26 -3.77 13.27 -4.49
N THR A 27 -3.67 12.69 -3.29
CA THR A 27 -4.53 12.99 -2.15
C THR A 27 -3.70 12.90 -0.86
N GLU A 28 -4.33 13.17 0.28
CA GLU A 28 -3.69 13.14 1.60
C GLU A 28 -4.39 12.14 2.51
N ALA A 29 -3.60 11.39 3.27
CA ALA A 29 -4.08 10.49 4.31
C ALA A 29 -4.63 11.30 5.49
N ILE A 30 -5.85 10.99 5.94
CA ILE A 30 -6.41 11.55 7.17
C ILE A 30 -6.12 10.60 8.32
N PHE A 31 -6.58 9.35 8.24
CA PHE A 31 -6.32 8.35 9.27
C PHE A 31 -6.44 6.92 8.73
N GLY A 32 -5.71 6.00 9.36
CA GLY A 32 -5.79 4.58 9.04
C GLY A 32 -6.83 3.85 9.90
N VAL A 33 -7.56 2.92 9.29
CA VAL A 33 -8.55 2.04 9.92
C VAL A 33 -8.13 0.58 9.74
N SER A 34 -8.74 -0.36 10.44
CA SER A 34 -8.42 -1.79 10.33
C SER A 34 -8.59 -2.34 8.91
N VAL A 35 -9.59 -1.83 8.19
CA VAL A 35 -9.94 -2.24 6.82
C VAL A 35 -9.17 -1.48 5.72
N GLY A 36 -8.40 -0.44 6.05
CA GLY A 36 -7.76 0.40 5.03
C GLY A 36 -7.31 1.78 5.48
N LEU A 37 -7.23 2.72 4.54
CA LEU A 37 -6.81 4.10 4.77
C LEU A 37 -7.91 5.07 4.34
N LEU A 38 -8.29 6.00 5.22
CA LEU A 38 -9.16 7.11 4.85
C LEU A 38 -8.33 8.29 4.36
N VAL A 39 -8.67 8.77 3.18
CA VAL A 39 -8.00 9.87 2.48
C VAL A 39 -8.99 10.98 2.17
N LYS A 40 -8.46 12.18 1.88
CA LYS A 40 -9.28 13.31 1.42
C LYS A 40 -10.11 12.92 0.20
N PRO A 41 -11.35 13.45 0.10
CA PRO A 41 -12.23 13.13 -0.99
C PRO A 41 -11.59 13.49 -2.33
N MET A 42 -11.65 12.56 -3.27
CA MET A 42 -11.17 12.73 -4.64
C MET A 42 -12.34 12.92 -5.58
N GLU A 43 -12.33 14.04 -6.29
CA GLU A 43 -13.36 14.43 -7.25
C GLU A 43 -12.74 14.58 -8.64
N TYR A 44 -13.46 14.08 -9.64
CA TYR A 44 -13.12 14.26 -11.05
C TYR A 44 -14.36 14.72 -11.79
N PHE A 45 -14.28 15.88 -12.44
CA PHE A 45 -15.43 16.57 -13.05
C PHE A 45 -16.64 16.72 -12.10
N GLY A 46 -16.40 17.06 -10.83
CA GLY A 46 -17.46 17.30 -9.84
C GLY A 46 -18.22 16.05 -9.38
N LYS A 47 -17.74 14.85 -9.73
CA LYS A 47 -18.25 13.57 -9.21
C LYS A 47 -17.19 12.90 -8.35
N TYR A 48 -17.63 12.30 -7.24
CA TYR A 48 -16.75 11.46 -6.42
C TYR A 48 -16.29 10.26 -7.23
N MET A 49 -14.98 10.04 -7.22
CA MET A 49 -14.38 8.94 -7.95
C MET A 49 -14.62 7.62 -7.22
N GLN A 50 -14.82 6.55 -7.98
CA GLN A 50 -14.86 5.20 -7.41
C GLN A 50 -14.01 4.28 -8.28
N PHE A 51 -13.12 3.54 -7.62
CA PHE A 51 -12.30 2.52 -8.24
C PHE A 51 -12.67 1.17 -7.66
N LEU A 52 -13.34 0.37 -8.48
CA LEU A 52 -13.68 -1.01 -8.15
C LEU A 52 -12.54 -1.97 -8.49
N GLU A 53 -11.63 -1.55 -9.37
CA GLU A 53 -10.48 -2.34 -9.78
C GLU A 53 -9.27 -2.09 -8.87
N PRO A 54 -8.40 -3.10 -8.71
CA PRO A 54 -7.18 -2.93 -7.96
C PRO A 54 -6.31 -1.82 -8.54
N SER A 55 -5.81 -0.93 -7.67
CA SER A 55 -5.02 0.23 -8.05
C SER A 55 -3.70 0.25 -7.29
N ASN A 56 -2.63 0.72 -7.92
CA ASN A 56 -1.35 0.83 -7.25
C ASN A 56 -1.32 2.12 -6.43
N VAL A 57 -1.06 1.99 -5.13
CA VAL A 57 -1.04 3.12 -4.21
C VAL A 57 0.37 3.28 -3.64
N GLU A 58 0.89 4.50 -3.74
CA GLU A 58 2.17 4.92 -3.19
C GLU A 58 1.92 5.94 -2.08
N ILE A 59 2.48 5.70 -0.89
CA ILE A 59 2.30 6.56 0.27
C ILE A 59 3.64 7.02 0.79
N ARG A 60 3.86 8.32 0.84
CA ARG A 60 4.99 8.93 1.53
C ARG A 60 4.59 9.26 2.96
N ASN A 61 4.97 8.40 3.90
CA ASN A 61 4.61 8.55 5.29
C ASN A 61 5.35 9.73 5.91
N LYS A 62 4.60 10.63 6.56
CA LYS A 62 5.15 11.84 7.19
C LYS A 62 6.03 11.54 8.41
N ARG A 63 5.77 10.42 9.11
CA ARG A 63 6.49 10.07 10.37
C ARG A 63 7.94 9.68 10.13
N ASP A 64 8.20 8.83 9.14
CA ASP A 64 9.52 8.27 8.86
C ASP A 64 10.11 8.71 7.52
N GLY A 65 9.35 9.48 6.72
CA GLY A 65 9.74 9.95 5.40
C GLY A 65 9.84 8.85 4.34
N ARG A 66 9.46 7.60 4.66
CA ARG A 66 9.58 6.45 3.76
C ARG A 66 8.40 6.39 2.80
N VAL A 67 8.66 5.76 1.66
CA VAL A 67 7.66 5.50 0.64
C VAL A 67 7.20 4.04 0.78
N TYR A 68 5.90 3.83 0.84
CA TYR A 68 5.27 2.52 0.92
C TYR A 68 4.45 2.31 -0.34
N LYS A 69 4.58 1.14 -0.96
CA LYS A 69 3.76 0.76 -2.11
C LYS A 69 2.93 -0.46 -1.77
N PHE A 70 1.68 -0.43 -2.20
CA PHE A 70 0.78 -1.57 -2.09
C PHE A 70 -0.30 -1.48 -3.17
N MET A 71 -1.00 -2.59 -3.35
CA MET A 71 -2.14 -2.66 -4.26
C MET A 71 -3.41 -2.53 -3.44
N SER A 72 -4.22 -1.51 -3.73
CA SER A 72 -5.54 -1.39 -3.13
C SER A 72 -6.47 -2.43 -3.76
N THR A 73 -7.39 -2.96 -2.98
CA THR A 73 -8.47 -3.83 -3.48
C THR A 73 -9.58 -3.00 -4.12
N THR A 74 -10.01 -1.94 -3.43
CA THR A 74 -11.02 -0.98 -3.91
C THR A 74 -10.77 0.39 -3.31
N ILE A 75 -11.25 1.44 -3.98
CA ILE A 75 -11.25 2.80 -3.48
C ILE A 75 -12.64 3.38 -3.66
N THR A 76 -13.37 3.58 -2.57
CA THR A 76 -14.78 3.99 -2.60
C THR A 76 -15.02 5.24 -1.77
N PRO A 77 -15.93 6.13 -2.17
CA PRO A 77 -16.37 7.21 -1.30
C PRO A 77 -17.12 6.62 -0.09
N VAL A 78 -16.88 7.19 1.09
CA VAL A 78 -17.50 6.81 2.36
C VAL A 78 -17.96 8.08 3.07
N LYS A 79 -19.17 8.05 3.62
CA LYS A 79 -19.73 9.18 4.35
C LYS A 79 -19.65 8.89 5.84
N THR A 80 -18.87 9.70 6.55
CA THR A 80 -18.74 9.60 8.00
C THR A 80 -19.41 10.79 8.68
N ARG A 81 -19.53 10.73 10.01
CA ARG A 81 -20.00 11.88 10.82
C ARG A 81 -19.11 13.11 10.69
N TYR A 82 -17.86 12.92 10.27
CA TYR A 82 -16.85 13.98 10.11
C TYR A 82 -16.76 14.51 8.67
N GLY A 83 -17.60 14.01 7.76
CA GLY A 83 -17.64 14.43 6.36
C GLY A 83 -17.48 13.28 5.37
N ASN A 84 -17.31 13.65 4.11
CA ASN A 84 -17.11 12.72 3.00
C ASN A 84 -15.62 12.45 2.82
N PHE A 85 -15.26 11.18 2.70
CA PHE A 85 -13.89 10.71 2.51
C PHE A 85 -13.84 9.64 1.43
N HIS A 86 -12.63 9.23 1.05
CA HIS A 86 -12.43 8.00 0.29
C HIS A 86 -11.74 6.96 1.16
N LEU A 87 -12.24 5.73 1.13
CA LEU A 87 -11.62 4.59 1.79
C LEU A 87 -10.83 3.78 0.76
N ILE A 88 -9.52 3.70 0.96
CA ILE A 88 -8.62 2.82 0.22
C ILE A 88 -8.54 1.50 0.99
N ARG A 89 -9.24 0.47 0.52
CA ARG A 89 -9.16 -0.88 1.11
C ARG A 89 -7.89 -1.58 0.66
N SER A 90 -7.19 -2.24 1.59
CA SER A 90 -5.98 -3.02 1.31
C SER A 90 -6.03 -4.32 2.09
N SER A 91 -5.90 -5.45 1.40
CA SER A 91 -5.74 -6.78 2.00
C SER A 91 -4.28 -7.09 2.39
N SER A 92 -3.32 -6.35 1.81
CA SER A 92 -1.88 -6.61 1.98
C SER A 92 -1.23 -5.78 3.08
N LYS A 93 -0.24 -6.36 3.76
CA LYS A 93 0.71 -5.62 4.62
C LYS A 93 1.50 -4.63 3.76
N LEU A 94 1.76 -3.43 4.25
CA LEU A 94 2.56 -2.44 3.54
C LEU A 94 4.02 -2.87 3.55
N GLU A 95 4.56 -3.10 2.36
CA GLU A 95 5.99 -3.25 2.16
C GLU A 95 6.61 -1.87 1.94
N PRO A 96 7.62 -1.48 2.74
CA PRO A 96 8.36 -0.26 2.46
C PRO A 96 9.03 -0.43 1.10
N GLU A 97 8.71 0.47 0.17
CA GLU A 97 9.45 0.54 -1.07
C GLU A 97 10.79 1.20 -0.76
N ASN A 98 11.82 0.37 -0.65
CA ASN A 98 13.18 0.87 -0.64
C ASN A 98 13.50 1.31 -2.08
N THR A 99 13.25 2.59 -2.40
CA THR A 99 13.60 3.20 -3.70
C THR A 99 15.09 3.04 -4.02
N ARG A 100 15.91 2.75 -3.01
CA ARG A 100 17.31 2.38 -3.14
C ARG A 100 17.43 0.86 -3.22
N ARG A 101 18.00 0.38 -4.34
CA ARG A 101 18.39 -1.03 -4.55
C ARG A 101 19.43 -1.55 -3.54
N ALA A 102 20.06 -0.65 -2.77
CA ALA A 102 21.04 -1.00 -1.74
C ALA A 102 20.95 -0.03 -0.56
N GLN A 103 21.02 -0.57 0.66
CA GLN A 103 21.15 0.19 1.90
C GLN A 103 22.46 0.98 1.92
N ARG A 104 22.43 2.17 2.52
CA ARG A 104 23.60 3.05 2.70
C ARG A 104 23.99 3.11 4.17
N PHE A 105 25.29 3.13 4.43
CA PHE A 105 25.89 3.24 5.75
C PHE A 105 26.73 4.50 5.83
N TYR A 106 26.53 5.28 6.89
CA TYR A 106 27.35 6.45 7.18
C TYR A 106 28.70 6.01 7.75
N ILE A 107 29.78 6.56 7.20
CA ILE A 107 31.15 6.20 7.57
C ILE A 107 31.91 7.42 8.10
N GLU A 108 31.74 8.57 7.45
CA GLU A 108 32.39 9.86 7.77
C GLU A 108 33.89 9.70 8.05
N LYS A 109 34.62 9.17 7.07
CA LYS A 109 36.08 9.02 7.15
C LYS A 109 36.80 9.82 6.08
N LEU A 110 37.99 10.28 6.44
CA LEU A 110 38.92 10.89 5.51
C LEU A 110 39.40 9.83 4.52
N GLY A 111 39.35 10.18 3.24
CA GLY A 111 39.86 9.39 2.13
C GLY A 111 40.71 10.24 1.19
N LEU A 112 41.45 9.57 0.34
CA LEU A 112 42.17 10.13 -0.78
C LEU A 112 41.47 9.71 -2.05
N MET A 113 41.41 10.58 -3.05
CA MET A 113 40.87 10.24 -4.36
C MET A 113 41.80 10.70 -5.48
N SER A 114 41.98 9.85 -6.48
CA SER A 114 42.53 10.25 -7.79
C SER A 114 41.37 10.50 -8.76
N VAL A 115 41.60 11.37 -9.75
CA VAL A 115 40.59 11.72 -10.76
C VAL A 115 41.11 11.28 -12.12
N ASN A 116 40.33 10.49 -12.84
CA ASN A 116 40.63 9.98 -14.19
C ASN A 116 42.01 9.31 -14.30
N GLY A 117 42.42 8.57 -13.26
CA GLY A 117 43.70 7.84 -13.20
C GLY A 117 44.94 8.71 -12.92
N ASP A 118 44.78 9.99 -12.59
CA ASP A 118 45.90 10.84 -12.16
C ASP A 118 46.30 10.53 -10.71
N ASN A 119 47.18 9.55 -10.56
CA ASN A 119 47.71 9.11 -9.28
C ASN A 119 48.80 10.04 -8.70
N GLN A 120 49.22 11.08 -9.43
CA GLN A 120 50.19 12.05 -8.92
C GLN A 120 49.52 13.17 -8.12
N ASN A 121 48.28 13.51 -8.45
CA ASN A 121 47.50 14.56 -7.79
C ASN A 121 46.36 13.98 -6.94
N LEU A 122 46.71 13.32 -5.85
CA LEU A 122 45.73 12.82 -4.88
C LEU A 122 45.05 13.99 -4.16
N ARG A 123 43.72 13.94 -4.10
CA ARG A 123 42.89 14.96 -3.46
C ARG A 123 42.25 14.39 -2.20
N ASN A 124 42.18 15.20 -1.15
CA ASN A 124 41.46 14.82 0.06
C ASN A 124 39.95 14.85 -0.19
N CYS A 125 39.25 13.87 0.37
CA CYS A 125 37.79 13.83 0.41
C CYS A 125 37.32 13.23 1.74
N ILE A 126 36.06 13.47 2.10
CA ILE A 126 35.42 12.77 3.22
C ILE A 126 34.37 11.84 2.64
N ILE A 127 34.46 10.57 2.97
CA ILE A 127 33.46 9.57 2.61
C ILE A 127 32.29 9.70 3.56
N TYR A 128 31.19 10.22 3.05
CA TYR A 128 30.00 10.51 3.84
C TYR A 128 29.17 9.24 4.06
N ASP A 129 28.74 8.61 2.97
CA ASP A 129 27.99 7.35 2.98
C ASP A 129 28.52 6.37 1.93
N ILE A 130 28.28 5.08 2.16
CA ILE A 130 28.62 4.00 1.22
C ILE A 130 27.51 2.95 1.16
N SER A 131 27.38 2.29 0.02
CA SER A 131 26.48 1.17 -0.23
C SER A 131 27.09 0.18 -1.19
N MET A 132 26.41 -0.94 -1.42
CA MET A 132 26.79 -1.93 -2.44
C MET A 132 26.88 -1.39 -3.88
N ARG A 133 26.31 -0.22 -4.18
CA ARG A 133 26.26 0.32 -5.56
C ARG A 133 26.83 1.71 -5.71
N GLY A 134 27.06 2.42 -4.62
CA GLY A 134 27.43 3.82 -4.69
C GLY A 134 28.03 4.33 -3.40
N ILE A 135 28.84 5.36 -3.53
CA ILE A 135 29.51 6.08 -2.45
C ILE A 135 29.20 7.56 -2.59
N SER A 136 29.17 8.27 -1.48
CA SER A 136 29.02 9.71 -1.44
C SER A 136 30.25 10.35 -0.84
N LEU A 137 30.80 11.35 -1.52
CA LEU A 137 32.03 12.04 -1.11
C LEU A 137 31.73 13.52 -0.88
N ILE A 138 32.23 14.08 0.21
CA ILE A 138 32.30 15.52 0.44
C ILE A 138 33.67 15.98 -0.04
N LEU A 139 33.67 17.03 -0.85
CA LEU A 139 34.86 17.55 -1.51
C LEU A 139 35.32 18.84 -0.83
N ASP A 140 36.62 19.10 -0.96
CA ASP A 140 37.17 20.42 -0.65
C ASP A 140 36.77 21.45 -1.73
N ASN A 141 36.74 22.73 -1.36
CA ASN A 141 36.26 23.84 -2.19
C ASN A 141 37.03 23.99 -3.51
N TYR A 142 38.29 23.57 -3.54
CA TYR A 142 39.17 23.64 -4.71
C TYR A 142 38.94 22.50 -5.71
N THR A 143 38.22 21.44 -5.33
CA THR A 143 38.03 20.28 -6.18
C THR A 143 36.76 20.39 -7.01
N LYS A 144 36.95 20.47 -8.33
CA LYS A 144 35.86 20.51 -9.32
C LYS A 144 35.86 19.18 -10.07
N LEU A 145 34.78 18.43 -9.91
CA LEU A 145 34.50 17.20 -10.64
C LEU A 145 33.33 17.44 -11.59
N LYS A 146 33.28 16.69 -12.68
CA LYS A 146 32.15 16.65 -13.61
C LYS A 146 31.43 15.31 -13.51
N ILE A 147 30.15 15.31 -13.86
CA ILE A 147 29.39 14.06 -14.02
C ILE A 147 30.04 13.26 -15.15
N GLY A 148 30.30 11.98 -14.88
CA GLY A 148 31.00 11.07 -15.78
C GLY A 148 32.50 10.89 -15.49
N ASP A 149 33.11 11.71 -14.63
CA ASP A 149 34.51 11.51 -14.21
C ASP A 149 34.67 10.20 -13.44
N SER A 150 35.76 9.47 -13.72
CA SER A 150 36.16 8.27 -12.99
C SER A 150 37.01 8.66 -11.79
N LEU A 151 36.73 8.09 -10.62
CA LEU A 151 37.45 8.36 -9.37
C LEU A 151 37.90 7.04 -8.75
N ASP A 152 39.16 6.96 -8.35
CA ASP A 152 39.64 5.88 -7.47
C ASP A 152 39.78 6.45 -6.06
N VAL A 153 38.99 5.91 -5.14
CA VAL A 153 38.87 6.40 -3.76
C VAL A 153 39.51 5.39 -2.82
N MET A 154 40.44 5.87 -2.00
CA MET A 154 41.12 5.09 -0.97
C MET A 154 40.80 5.63 0.42
N PHE A 155 40.51 4.75 1.37
CA PHE A 155 40.30 5.15 2.76
C PHE A 155 40.63 4.06 3.75
N ARG A 156 40.89 4.46 4.99
CA ARG A 156 41.13 3.54 6.11
C ARG A 156 39.92 3.46 7.00
N TYR A 157 39.53 2.23 7.35
CA TYR A 157 38.40 2.01 8.25
C TYR A 157 38.64 0.81 9.18
N GLY A 158 38.05 0.86 10.38
CA GLY A 158 38.12 -0.20 11.38
C GLY A 158 39.30 -0.06 12.36
N ALA A 159 39.31 -0.91 13.39
CA ALA A 159 40.34 -0.90 14.43
C ALA A 159 41.73 -1.29 13.90
N THR A 160 41.78 -2.10 12.83
CA THR A 160 42.99 -2.51 12.13
C THR A 160 43.46 -1.50 11.09
N LEU A 161 42.70 -0.40 10.88
CA LEU A 161 42.97 0.62 9.85
C LEU A 161 43.16 0.01 8.44
N HIS A 162 42.36 -0.99 8.10
CA HIS A 162 42.40 -1.65 6.79
C HIS A 162 42.18 -0.62 5.66
N ASN A 163 42.97 -0.74 4.59
CA ASN A 163 42.87 0.13 3.42
C ASN A 163 41.80 -0.43 2.47
N TYR A 164 40.78 0.37 2.20
CA TYR A 164 39.76 0.10 1.20
C TYR A 164 40.02 0.97 -0.03
N GLU A 165 39.98 0.34 -1.19
CA GLU A 165 40.10 1.00 -2.49
C GLU A 165 38.86 0.70 -3.33
N VAL A 166 38.28 1.75 -3.92
CA VAL A 166 37.02 1.66 -4.66
C VAL A 166 37.09 2.56 -5.90
N SER A 167 36.94 1.94 -7.07
CA SER A 167 36.77 2.66 -8.34
C SER A 167 35.30 3.03 -8.55
N THR A 168 35.06 4.29 -8.90
CA THR A 168 33.72 4.87 -8.98
C THR A 168 33.58 5.88 -10.11
N VAL A 169 32.35 6.21 -10.48
CA VAL A 169 32.04 7.23 -11.51
C VAL A 169 31.07 8.25 -10.93
N VAL A 170 31.33 9.55 -11.14
CA VAL A 170 30.46 10.63 -10.66
C VAL A 170 29.13 10.61 -11.41
N VAL A 171 28.02 10.51 -10.67
CA VAL A 171 26.66 10.48 -11.26
C VAL A 171 25.82 11.72 -10.92
N ARG A 172 26.13 12.43 -9.85
CA ARG A 172 25.40 13.65 -9.46
C ARG A 172 26.20 14.54 -8.51
N HIS A 173 25.87 15.82 -8.49
CA HIS A 173 26.28 16.78 -7.47
C HIS A 173 25.15 17.02 -6.48
N PHE A 174 25.50 17.24 -5.22
CA PHE A 174 24.57 17.66 -4.17
C PHE A 174 25.32 18.40 -3.06
N GLU A 175 24.61 18.77 -2.01
CA GLU A 175 25.16 19.54 -0.89
C GLU A 175 24.83 18.85 0.43
N VAL A 176 25.79 18.83 1.34
CA VAL A 176 25.65 18.29 2.71
C VAL A 176 26.17 19.36 3.65
N ASP A 177 25.30 19.88 4.51
CA ASP A 177 25.64 20.90 5.53
C ASP A 177 26.42 22.11 4.96
N GLY A 178 26.00 22.63 3.81
CA GLY A 178 26.67 23.76 3.17
C GLY A 178 27.93 23.39 2.37
N LYS A 179 28.33 22.12 2.36
CA LYS A 179 29.54 21.63 1.69
C LYS A 179 29.21 20.88 0.41
N ARG A 180 30.06 21.05 -0.60
CA ARG A 180 29.90 20.41 -1.91
C ARG A 180 30.14 18.91 -1.78
N ALA A 181 29.17 18.13 -2.23
CA ALA A 181 29.22 16.69 -2.24
C ALA A 181 28.94 16.11 -3.63
N VAL A 182 29.47 14.92 -3.88
CA VAL A 182 29.26 14.16 -5.11
C VAL A 182 28.77 12.77 -4.79
N GLY A 183 27.79 12.31 -5.57
CA GLY A 183 27.31 10.94 -5.53
C GLY A 183 27.99 10.19 -6.65
N CYS A 184 28.64 9.09 -6.30
CA CYS A 184 29.36 8.25 -7.25
C CYS A 184 28.75 6.85 -7.29
N SER A 185 28.71 6.24 -8.47
CA SER A 185 28.37 4.84 -8.67
C SER A 185 29.65 4.01 -8.59
N ILE A 186 29.62 2.91 -7.85
CA ILE A 186 30.77 1.99 -7.76
C ILE A 186 30.81 1.16 -9.04
N SER A 187 31.97 1.14 -9.71
CA SER A 187 32.17 0.37 -10.94
C SER A 187 32.66 -1.05 -10.64
N ASN A 188 33.49 -1.22 -9.62
CA ASN A 188 33.99 -2.52 -9.18
C ASN A 188 33.87 -2.65 -7.65
N LEU A 189 33.33 -3.77 -7.19
CA LEU A 189 33.10 -4.04 -5.78
C LEU A 189 34.13 -5.04 -5.27
N ASN A 190 35.02 -4.60 -4.37
CA ASN A 190 36.00 -5.47 -3.75
C ASN A 190 35.34 -6.35 -2.65
N VAL A 191 35.83 -7.59 -2.47
CA VAL A 191 35.39 -8.54 -1.43
C VAL A 191 35.52 -7.92 -0.04
N ASP A 192 36.59 -7.15 0.19
CA ASP A 192 36.81 -6.45 1.47
C ASP A 192 35.68 -5.46 1.76
N LEU A 193 35.20 -4.74 0.74
CA LEU A 193 34.12 -3.78 0.88
C LEU A 193 32.79 -4.50 1.18
N ILE A 194 32.54 -5.67 0.59
CA ILE A 194 31.38 -6.50 0.94
C ILE A 194 31.42 -6.86 2.42
N GLY A 195 32.58 -7.32 2.91
CA GLY A 195 32.77 -7.68 4.32
C GLY A 195 32.48 -6.51 5.26
N LEU A 196 32.94 -5.31 4.91
CA LEU A 196 32.66 -4.09 5.65
C LEU A 196 31.16 -3.74 5.66
N LEU A 197 30.49 -3.86 4.53
CA LEU A 197 29.06 -3.55 4.42
C LEU A 197 28.20 -4.57 5.19
N ASP A 198 28.59 -5.85 5.19
CA ASP A 198 27.91 -6.89 5.96
C ASP A 198 28.09 -6.70 7.47
N SER A 199 29.30 -6.36 7.94
CA SER A 199 29.52 -6.07 9.36
C SER A 199 28.70 -4.86 9.82
N LYS A 200 28.65 -3.80 9.00
CA LYS A 200 27.82 -2.62 9.27
C LYS A 200 26.33 -2.91 9.31
N ARG A 201 25.85 -3.82 8.45
CA ARG A 201 24.47 -4.29 8.48
C ARG A 201 24.16 -5.01 9.79
N LYS A 202 25.07 -5.87 10.26
CA LYS A 202 24.92 -6.62 11.52
C LYS A 202 24.97 -5.71 12.75
N GLU A 203 25.81 -4.67 12.75
CA GLU A 203 25.87 -3.67 13.84
C GLU A 203 24.53 -2.93 14.03
N GLN A 204 23.84 -2.57 12.93
CA GLN A 204 22.52 -1.92 12.99
C GLN A 204 21.40 -2.85 13.47
N HIS A 205 21.59 -4.16 13.36
CA HIS A 205 20.62 -5.19 13.77
C HIS A 205 21.13 -5.95 14.99
N THR A 206 21.65 -5.23 15.99
CA THR A 206 21.75 -5.81 17.34
C THR A 206 20.31 -5.99 17.82
N GLU A 207 19.87 -7.23 18.03
CA GLU A 207 18.52 -7.58 18.46
C GLU A 207 18.21 -6.90 19.80
N LEU A 208 17.43 -5.81 19.73
CA LEU A 208 16.79 -5.21 20.89
C LEU A 208 15.57 -6.08 21.24
N ASP A 209 15.81 -7.20 21.91
CA ASP A 209 14.77 -7.83 22.72
C ASP A 209 14.43 -6.89 23.87
N LYS A 210 13.42 -6.04 23.63
CA LYS A 210 12.38 -5.52 24.54
C LYS A 210 11.72 -4.31 23.90
N ILE A 211 10.57 -4.54 23.28
CA ILE A 211 9.61 -3.47 22.95
C ILE A 211 9.12 -2.90 24.31
N PRO A 212 9.36 -1.63 24.65
CA PRO A 212 8.69 -1.05 25.81
C PRO A 212 7.24 -0.74 25.44
N GLU A 213 6.31 -1.10 26.33
CA GLU A 213 4.89 -0.79 26.18
C GLU A 213 4.66 0.72 26.09
N THR A 214 4.00 1.16 25.04
CA THR A 214 3.54 2.54 24.88
C THR A 214 2.34 2.80 25.79
N ASN A 215 2.56 3.60 26.83
CA ASN A 215 1.52 4.24 27.63
C ASN A 215 1.09 5.56 26.98
N LEU A 216 -0.19 5.71 26.63
CA LEU A 216 -0.80 6.96 26.19
C LEU A 216 -1.78 7.47 27.27
N ASN A 217 -1.75 8.79 27.54
CA ASN A 217 -2.55 9.53 28.55
C ASN A 217 -4.07 9.57 28.19
N PRO A 218 -5.02 9.93 29.08
CA PRO A 218 -5.95 8.97 29.67
C PRO A 218 -7.44 9.39 29.53
N SER A 219 -7.79 10.30 28.62
CA SER A 219 -9.17 10.82 28.56
C SER A 219 -10.04 10.17 27.49
N ILE A 220 -9.51 9.77 26.33
CA ILE A 220 -10.16 8.86 25.38
C ILE A 220 -9.06 8.14 24.58
N SER A 221 -9.11 6.81 24.53
CA SER A 221 -8.05 6.03 23.89
C SER A 221 -8.19 6.02 22.37
N GLN A 222 -7.06 5.96 21.64
CA GLN A 222 -7.08 5.71 20.19
C GLN A 222 -7.86 4.44 19.83
N LYS A 223 -7.91 3.45 20.74
CA LYS A 223 -8.70 2.23 20.56
C LYS A 223 -10.20 2.50 20.56
N GLU A 224 -10.68 3.45 21.36
CA GLU A 224 -12.11 3.82 21.38
C GLU A 224 -12.50 4.59 20.13
N GLN A 225 -11.64 5.49 19.65
CA GLN A 225 -11.87 6.20 18.37
C GLN A 225 -11.89 5.23 17.18
N ILE A 226 -10.99 4.24 17.18
CA ILE A 226 -10.95 3.19 16.16
C ILE A 226 -12.22 2.33 16.25
N ARG A 227 -12.64 1.95 17.47
CA ARG A 227 -13.87 1.16 17.68
C ARG A 227 -15.12 1.88 17.19
N GLU A 228 -15.27 3.17 17.47
CA GLU A 228 -16.43 3.96 17.02
C GLU A 228 -16.51 4.07 15.50
N VAL A 229 -15.37 4.25 14.82
CA VAL A 229 -15.33 4.29 13.35
C VAL A 229 -15.57 2.90 12.76
N GLU A 230 -15.06 1.84 13.39
CA GLU A 230 -15.34 0.46 13.00
C GLU A 230 -16.84 0.11 13.14
N GLU A 231 -17.50 0.59 14.19
CA GLU A 231 -18.96 0.44 14.38
C GLU A 231 -19.76 1.18 13.31
N ASP A 232 -19.31 2.37 12.87
CA ASP A 232 -19.96 3.12 11.80
C ASP A 232 -19.75 2.46 10.42
N ILE A 233 -18.57 1.91 10.14
CA ILE A 233 -18.31 1.14 8.90
C ILE A 233 -19.10 -0.16 8.89
N ALA A 234 -19.18 -0.87 10.02
CA ALA A 234 -19.94 -2.12 10.13
C ALA A 234 -21.45 -1.90 9.95
N LYS A 235 -21.98 -0.73 10.34
CA LYS A 235 -23.38 -0.34 10.07
C LYS A 235 -23.66 -0.07 8.60
N GLU A 236 -22.65 0.31 7.80
CA GLU A 236 -22.78 0.43 6.35
C GLU A 236 -22.62 -0.92 5.63
N GLU A 237 -21.85 -1.87 6.18
CA GLU A 237 -21.68 -3.23 5.64
C GLU A 237 -22.84 -4.17 5.96
N ILE A 238 -23.55 -3.95 7.08
CA ILE A 238 -24.80 -4.65 7.38
C ILE A 238 -25.94 -3.86 6.74
N PRO A 239 -26.58 -4.35 5.65
CA PRO A 239 -27.77 -3.69 5.14
C PRO A 239 -28.77 -3.57 6.29
N GLU A 240 -29.28 -2.35 6.55
CA GLU A 240 -30.37 -2.15 7.52
C GLU A 240 -31.42 -3.23 7.23
N ARG A 241 -31.60 -4.18 8.17
CA ARG A 241 -32.79 -5.03 8.13
C ARG A 241 -33.98 -4.08 8.03
N PRO A 242 -34.90 -4.27 7.06
CA PRO A 242 -36.03 -3.37 6.93
C PRO A 242 -36.71 -3.24 8.29
N ARG A 243 -36.81 -2.00 8.78
CA ARG A 243 -37.48 -1.69 10.04
C ARG A 243 -38.91 -2.20 9.92
N THR A 244 -39.21 -3.25 10.68
CA THR A 244 -40.57 -3.70 11.05
C THR A 244 -41.59 -3.62 9.92
N ILE A 245 -41.78 -4.72 9.19
CA ILE A 245 -43.13 -5.07 8.78
C ILE A 245 -43.89 -5.29 10.08
N THR A 246 -44.70 -4.32 10.49
CA THR A 246 -45.76 -4.56 11.47
C THR A 246 -46.67 -5.63 10.87
N ILE A 247 -46.48 -6.88 11.28
CA ILE A 247 -47.47 -7.94 11.07
C ILE A 247 -48.56 -7.67 12.11
N SER A 248 -49.42 -6.69 11.84
CA SER A 248 -50.71 -6.57 12.48
C SER A 248 -51.70 -7.37 11.63
N GLY A 249 -51.86 -8.65 11.96
CA GLY A 249 -52.82 -9.52 11.28
C GLY A 249 -52.44 -10.97 11.45
N ASN A 250 -53.40 -11.77 11.90
CA ASN A 250 -53.25 -13.21 12.06
C ASN A 250 -52.87 -13.82 10.68
N PRO A 251 -51.72 -14.50 10.53
CA PRO A 251 -51.23 -14.99 9.24
C PRO A 251 -52.05 -16.15 8.65
N PHE A 252 -53.19 -16.48 9.28
CA PHE A 252 -54.14 -17.52 8.86
C PHE A 252 -55.54 -16.96 8.55
N ASP A 253 -55.68 -15.63 8.39
CA ASP A 253 -56.94 -15.02 7.99
C ASP A 253 -57.21 -15.28 6.49
N PRO A 254 -58.30 -15.99 6.10
CA PRO A 254 -58.54 -16.41 4.72
C PRO A 254 -58.77 -15.26 3.73
N SER A 255 -58.86 -14.02 4.22
CA SER A 255 -59.01 -12.79 3.43
C SER A 255 -57.68 -12.19 2.94
N ASN A 256 -56.54 -12.54 3.55
CA ASN A 256 -55.20 -12.00 3.24
C ASN A 256 -54.31 -12.96 2.42
N LEU A 257 -54.86 -14.11 2.00
CA LEU A 257 -54.17 -14.99 1.06
C LEU A 257 -54.45 -14.49 -0.36
N GLU A 258 -53.45 -13.83 -0.96
CA GLU A 258 -53.46 -13.56 -2.40
C GLU A 258 -53.79 -14.86 -3.14
N HIS A 259 -54.82 -14.82 -3.98
CA HIS A 259 -55.21 -15.91 -4.85
C HIS A 259 -54.05 -16.24 -5.79
N ILE A 260 -53.25 -17.24 -5.44
CA ILE A 260 -52.28 -17.83 -6.35
C ILE A 260 -53.08 -18.64 -7.37
N ASP A 261 -53.52 -17.98 -8.44
CA ASP A 261 -54.09 -18.61 -9.65
C ASP A 261 -53.00 -19.34 -10.46
N ARG A 262 -52.14 -20.09 -9.78
CA ARG A 262 -51.17 -20.97 -10.42
C ARG A 262 -51.29 -22.35 -9.80
N PRO A 263 -51.82 -23.35 -10.54
CA PRO A 263 -51.93 -24.70 -10.03
C PRO A 263 -50.53 -25.18 -9.66
N THR A 264 -50.41 -25.71 -8.45
CA THR A 264 -49.17 -26.37 -8.03
C THR A 264 -48.84 -27.51 -8.99
N ILE A 265 -47.56 -27.81 -9.21
CA ILE A 265 -47.09 -28.87 -10.14
C ILE A 265 -47.81 -30.22 -9.87
N ARG A 266 -48.21 -30.45 -8.61
CA ARG A 266 -48.93 -31.65 -8.19
C ARG A 266 -50.43 -31.63 -8.58
N GLN A 267 -51.07 -30.46 -8.58
CA GLN A 267 -52.44 -30.29 -9.07
C GLN A 267 -52.51 -30.39 -10.59
N ALA A 268 -51.57 -29.75 -11.31
CA ALA A 268 -51.50 -29.84 -12.77
C ALA A 268 -51.36 -31.29 -13.27
N LYS A 269 -50.49 -32.09 -12.63
CA LYS A 269 -50.36 -33.53 -12.94
C LYS A 269 -51.61 -34.33 -12.63
N LYS A 270 -52.37 -33.96 -11.60
CA LYS A 270 -53.60 -34.66 -11.22
C LYS A 270 -54.74 -34.34 -12.18
N GLU A 271 -54.83 -33.10 -12.64
CA GLU A 271 -55.78 -32.69 -13.69
C GLU A 271 -55.45 -33.35 -15.04
N GLU A 272 -54.17 -33.45 -15.40
CA GLU A 272 -53.75 -34.15 -16.62
C GLU A 272 -54.12 -35.64 -16.59
N GLN A 273 -53.93 -36.31 -15.44
CA GLN A 273 -54.35 -37.70 -15.25
C GLN A 273 -55.87 -37.88 -15.31
N MET A 274 -56.64 -36.97 -14.70
CA MET A 274 -58.10 -37.03 -14.77
C MET A 274 -58.62 -36.75 -16.19
N ALA A 275 -57.98 -35.85 -16.93
CA ALA A 275 -58.32 -35.58 -18.33
C ALA A 275 -58.02 -36.77 -19.25
N GLN A 276 -56.91 -37.50 -19.00
CA GLN A 276 -56.61 -38.73 -19.71
C GLN A 276 -57.63 -39.84 -19.40
N GLN A 277 -57.97 -40.03 -18.13
CA GLN A 277 -59.01 -40.99 -17.72
C GLN A 277 -60.38 -40.63 -18.31
N ALA A 278 -60.74 -39.34 -18.37
CA ALA A 278 -61.99 -38.90 -18.99
C ALA A 278 -62.03 -39.21 -20.49
N ARG A 279 -60.92 -38.99 -21.23
CA ARG A 279 -60.83 -39.37 -22.65
C ARG A 279 -60.89 -40.88 -22.87
N GLU A 280 -60.29 -41.66 -21.98
CA GLU A 280 -60.40 -43.13 -22.04
C GLU A 280 -61.84 -43.59 -21.79
N ILE A 281 -62.55 -42.96 -20.86
CA ILE A 281 -63.98 -43.25 -20.59
C ILE A 281 -64.86 -42.80 -21.76
N GLU A 282 -64.59 -41.64 -22.37
CA GLU A 282 -65.31 -41.15 -23.56
C GLU A 282 -65.14 -42.10 -24.74
N ASN A 283 -63.90 -42.53 -25.02
CA ASN A 283 -63.63 -43.55 -26.05
C ASN A 283 -64.29 -44.90 -25.76
N LEU A 284 -64.44 -45.28 -24.48
CA LEU A 284 -65.16 -46.50 -24.09
C LEU A 284 -66.68 -46.36 -24.17
N LEU A 285 -67.23 -45.14 -24.03
CA LEU A 285 -68.65 -44.85 -24.20
C LEU A 285 -69.04 -44.76 -25.68
N ASP A 286 -68.19 -44.20 -26.54
CA ASP A 286 -68.40 -44.17 -28.00
C ASP A 286 -68.38 -45.58 -28.63
N LEU A 287 -67.67 -46.53 -28.03
CA LEU A 287 -67.68 -47.94 -28.43
C LEU A 287 -68.93 -48.71 -27.95
N ARG A 288 -69.79 -48.09 -27.13
CA ARG A 288 -71.00 -48.72 -26.57
C ARG A 288 -72.28 -48.36 -27.33
N ASP A 289 -72.21 -47.37 -28.22
CA ASP A 289 -73.32 -46.95 -29.10
C ASP A 289 -73.15 -47.41 -30.56
N VAL A 290 -72.40 -48.51 -30.79
CA VAL A 290 -72.35 -49.28 -32.05
C VAL A 290 -72.92 -50.69 -31.86
#